data_AF-A0A1S3QYZ9-F1
#
_entry.id   AF-A0A1S3QYZ9-F1
#
_cell.length_a   1.000
_cell.length_b   1.000
_cell.length_c   1.000
_cell.angle_alpha   90.00
_cell.angle_beta   90.00
_cell.angle_gamma   90.00
#
_symmetry.space_group_name_H-M   'P 1'
#
loop_
_entity.id
_entity.type
_entity.pdbx_description
1 polymer ?
#
loop_
_entity_poly.entity_id
_entity_poly.type
_entity_poly.pdbx_seq_one_letter_code
_entity_poly.pdbx_strand_id
1 'polypeptide(L)'
;MQAVDDSKNLPHGRPAVLFRTKYSILHHSDYISGYSESLSMPLWTSYTVSKQVEVTPLPEHLTNCVRPDIRILPAFSQSCSNYKADKQISFAFLYPPQLAPTQDGKFDAVLITNTVPMYPAFKSKSNIF
;
A
#
# COMPACT_ATOMS: atom_id res chain seq x y z
N MET A 1 18.59 -18.31 -4.25
CA MET A 1 17.83 -17.09 -4.59
C MET A 1 16.43 -17.54 -4.99
N GLN A 2 15.43 -17.24 -4.18
CA GLN A 2 14.05 -17.60 -4.50
C GLN A 2 13.58 -16.63 -5.58
N ALA A 3 13.26 -17.14 -6.76
CA ALA A 3 12.67 -16.32 -7.80
C ALA A 3 11.34 -15.78 -7.27
N VAL A 4 11.20 -14.45 -7.21
CA VAL A 4 9.94 -13.83 -6.83
C VAL A 4 8.97 -14.05 -7.99
N ASP A 5 7.98 -14.90 -7.77
CA ASP A 5 6.94 -15.16 -8.76
C ASP A 5 5.94 -14.00 -8.76
N ASP A 6 6.18 -13.05 -9.65
CA ASP A 6 5.30 -11.90 -9.84
C ASP A 6 4.00 -12.25 -10.57
N SER A 7 3.89 -13.44 -11.17
CA SER A 7 2.77 -13.79 -12.06
C SER A 7 1.40 -13.72 -11.39
N LYS A 8 1.35 -14.02 -10.08
CA LYS A 8 0.13 -13.91 -9.27
C LYS A 8 -0.42 -12.48 -9.28
N ASN A 9 0.44 -11.48 -9.07
CA ASN A 9 0.04 -10.09 -8.80
C ASN A 9 0.33 -9.15 -9.98
N LEU A 10 1.04 -9.61 -11.02
CA LEU A 10 1.29 -8.91 -12.28
C LEU A 10 1.01 -9.83 -13.48
N PRO A 11 -0.20 -10.40 -13.62
CA PRO A 11 -0.50 -11.35 -14.70
C PRO A 11 -0.37 -10.74 -16.11
N HIS A 12 -0.48 -9.41 -16.21
CA HIS A 12 -0.34 -8.65 -17.45
C HIS A 12 1.00 -7.91 -17.56
N GLY A 13 1.96 -8.25 -16.68
CA GLY A 13 3.25 -7.58 -16.59
C GLY A 13 3.21 -6.26 -15.81
N ARG A 14 4.40 -5.71 -15.60
CA ARG A 14 4.62 -4.48 -14.84
C ARG A 14 4.17 -3.24 -15.63
N PRO A 15 3.40 -2.32 -15.02
CA PRO A 15 3.07 -1.04 -15.65
C PRO A 15 4.32 -0.25 -16.07
N ALA A 16 4.35 0.21 -17.32
CA ALA A 16 5.39 1.08 -17.84
C ALA A 16 5.16 2.53 -17.39
N VAL A 17 6.18 3.16 -16.82
CA VAL A 17 6.13 4.57 -16.40
C VAL A 17 6.73 5.43 -17.51
N LEU A 18 5.89 6.25 -18.17
CA LEU A 18 6.25 6.98 -19.39
C LEU A 18 6.83 8.38 -19.15
N PHE A 19 7.11 8.75 -17.90
CA PHE A 19 7.72 10.02 -17.51
C PHE A 19 9.02 9.80 -16.73
N ARG A 20 9.91 10.78 -16.74
CA ARG A 20 11.21 10.70 -16.04
C ARG A 20 11.00 10.75 -14.53
N THR A 21 11.02 9.58 -13.90
CA THR A 21 10.97 9.46 -12.44
C THR A 21 11.81 8.28 -11.97
N LYS A 22 12.28 8.35 -10.72
CA LYS A 22 12.90 7.22 -10.03
C LYS A 22 11.87 6.55 -9.15
N TYR A 23 11.76 5.23 -9.26
CA TYR A 23 10.87 4.45 -8.42
C TYR A 23 11.43 3.04 -8.20
N SER A 24 11.06 2.45 -7.06
CA SER A 24 11.50 1.14 -6.62
C SER A 24 10.32 0.17 -6.66
N ILE A 25 10.57 -1.11 -6.94
CA ILE A 25 9.52 -2.14 -6.85
C ILE A 25 9.53 -2.75 -5.47
N LEU A 26 8.36 -2.73 -4.83
CA LEU A 26 8.14 -3.32 -3.52
C LEU A 26 7.26 -4.56 -3.68
N HIS A 27 7.87 -5.72 -3.47
CA HIS A 27 7.18 -7.01 -3.51
C HIS A 27 6.62 -7.37 -2.13
N HIS A 28 5.40 -7.90 -2.11
CA HIS A 28 4.76 -8.51 -0.95
C HIS A 28 4.03 -9.77 -1.41
N SER A 29 3.62 -10.62 -0.48
CA SER A 29 2.94 -11.89 -0.78
C SER A 29 1.62 -11.69 -1.55
N ASP A 30 0.91 -10.60 -1.27
CA ASP A 30 -0.45 -10.37 -1.77
C ASP A 30 -0.58 -9.17 -2.71
N TYR A 31 0.45 -8.35 -2.85
CA TYR A 31 0.46 -7.22 -3.78
C TYR A 31 1.88 -6.80 -4.16
N ILE A 32 2.02 -6.10 -5.28
CA ILE A 32 3.26 -5.49 -5.75
C ILE A 32 3.01 -4.01 -6.01
N SER A 33 3.91 -3.14 -5.59
CA SER A 33 3.79 -1.70 -5.84
C SER A 33 5.04 -1.08 -6.45
N GLY A 34 4.83 -0.06 -7.28
CA GLY A 34 5.90 0.80 -7.80
C GLY A 34 6.00 2.08 -6.97
N TYR A 35 6.92 2.14 -6.01
CA TYR A 35 7.04 3.23 -5.04
C TYR A 35 7.91 4.37 -5.54
N SER A 36 7.37 5.59 -5.58
CA SER A 36 8.12 6.80 -5.93
C SER A 36 8.70 7.45 -4.68
N GLU A 37 10.03 7.47 -4.57
CA GLU A 37 10.72 8.14 -3.47
C GLU A 37 10.47 9.66 -3.48
N SER A 38 10.34 10.26 -4.67
CA SER A 38 10.10 11.71 -4.80
C SER A 38 8.70 12.14 -4.37
N LEU A 39 7.71 11.24 -4.46
CA LEU A 39 6.33 11.50 -4.04
C LEU A 39 6.02 10.89 -2.67
N SER A 40 6.94 10.07 -2.14
CA SER A 40 6.76 9.27 -0.93
C SER A 40 5.48 8.43 -0.94
N MET A 41 5.05 7.97 -2.12
CA MET A 41 3.84 7.13 -2.30
C MET A 41 3.95 6.25 -3.55
N PRO A 42 3.15 5.19 -3.67
CA PRO A 42 3.11 4.37 -4.88
C PRO A 42 2.57 5.13 -6.09
N LEU A 43 3.19 4.89 -7.25
CA LEU A 43 2.67 5.26 -8.56
C LEU A 43 1.55 4.31 -8.99
N TRP A 44 1.68 3.04 -8.62
CA TRP A 44 0.72 1.99 -8.88
C TRP A 44 0.89 0.89 -7.83
N THR A 45 -0.22 0.19 -7.56
CA THR A 45 -0.27 -1.02 -6.74
C THR A 45 -1.09 -2.05 -7.52
N SER A 46 -0.60 -3.28 -7.60
CA SER A 46 -1.24 -4.37 -8.33
C SER A 46 -1.37 -5.59 -7.43
N TYR A 47 -2.55 -6.20 -7.45
CA TYR A 47 -2.92 -7.38 -6.68
C TYR A 47 -4.03 -8.13 -7.40
N THR A 48 -4.11 -9.43 -7.16
CA THR A 48 -5.15 -10.28 -7.73
C THR A 48 -6.08 -10.77 -6.63
N VAL A 49 -7.37 -10.53 -6.79
CA VAL A 49 -8.41 -10.98 -5.86
C VAL A 49 -9.07 -12.24 -6.40
N SER A 50 -9.06 -13.31 -5.63
CA SER A 50 -9.76 -14.55 -5.98
C SER A 50 -11.26 -14.44 -5.69
N LYS A 51 -12.07 -15.22 -6.41
CA LYS A 51 -13.55 -15.23 -6.26
C LYS A 51 -14.02 -15.58 -4.84
N GLN A 52 -13.20 -16.30 -4.07
CA GLN A 52 -13.51 -16.79 -2.72
C GLN A 52 -12.85 -15.95 -1.62
N VAL A 53 -12.44 -14.70 -1.92
CA VAL A 53 -11.73 -13.88 -0.92
C VAL A 53 -12.61 -13.64 0.30
N GLU A 54 -12.07 -13.93 1.48
CA GLU A 54 -12.70 -13.55 2.74
C GLU A 54 -12.28 -12.12 3.10
N VAL A 55 -13.26 -11.23 3.22
CA VAL A 55 -13.01 -9.87 3.72
C VAL A 55 -13.02 -9.93 5.24
N THR A 56 -11.83 -9.87 5.83
CA THR A 56 -11.71 -9.89 7.28
C THR A 56 -11.53 -8.46 7.82
N PRO A 57 -12.27 -8.06 8.86
CA PRO A 57 -12.11 -6.73 9.44
C PRO A 57 -10.66 -6.47 9.85
N LEU A 58 -10.22 -5.22 9.65
CA LEU A 58 -8.92 -4.78 10.12
C LEU A 58 -9.03 -4.43 11.61
N PRO A 59 -8.23 -5.06 12.51
CA PRO A 59 -8.21 -4.69 13.91
C PRO A 59 -7.88 -3.20 14.12
N GLU A 60 -8.55 -2.54 15.06
CA GLU A 60 -8.38 -1.09 15.33
C GLU A 60 -6.94 -0.69 15.71
N HIS A 61 -6.17 -1.61 16.31
CA HIS A 61 -4.78 -1.34 16.64
C HIS A 61 -3.90 -1.18 15.39
N LEU A 62 -4.29 -1.76 14.25
CA LEU A 62 -3.59 -1.64 12.97
C LEU A 62 -4.02 -0.39 12.18
N THR A 63 -5.08 0.31 12.59
CA THR A 63 -5.55 1.54 11.91
C THR A 63 -4.94 2.83 12.44
N ASN A 64 -4.36 2.82 13.65
CA ASN A 64 -3.97 4.04 14.36
C ASN A 64 -2.53 4.53 14.10
N CYS A 65 -1.67 3.66 13.59
CA CYS A 65 -0.32 4.00 13.15
C CYS A 65 0.15 2.94 12.16
N VAL A 66 0.62 3.36 10.98
CA VAL A 66 1.17 2.44 9.99
C VAL A 66 2.61 2.10 10.30
N ARG A 67 3.02 0.89 9.92
CA ARG A 67 4.36 0.38 10.16
C ARG A 67 5.35 0.98 9.16
N PRO A 68 6.57 1.37 9.56
CA PRO A 68 7.60 1.81 8.62
C PRO A 68 8.07 0.63 7.76
N ASP A 69 8.39 0.92 6.50
CA ASP A 69 8.97 -0.05 5.57
C ASP A 69 10.50 0.06 5.61
N ILE A 70 11.17 -0.98 6.11
CA ILE A 70 12.63 -0.98 6.28
C ILE A 70 13.41 -0.91 4.95
N ARG A 71 12.75 -1.17 3.82
CA ARG A 71 13.38 -1.10 2.49
C ARG A 71 13.53 0.33 1.98
N ILE A 72 12.76 1.27 2.55
CA ILE A 72 12.75 2.68 2.16
C ILE A 72 13.33 3.52 3.29
N LEU A 73 14.24 4.43 2.95
CA LEU A 73 14.82 5.33 3.95
C LEU A 73 13.75 6.28 4.51
N PRO A 74 13.85 6.68 5.79
CA PRO A 74 12.91 7.61 6.40
C PRO A 74 12.77 8.94 5.63
N ALA A 75 13.85 9.42 4.99
CA ALA A 75 13.84 10.63 4.19
C ALA A 75 12.92 10.56 2.95
N PHE A 76 12.60 9.35 2.48
CA PHE A 76 11.72 9.12 1.34
C PHE A 76 10.34 8.58 1.74
N SER A 77 10.08 8.44 3.04
CA SER A 77 8.84 7.91 3.58
C SER A 77 7.95 9.02 4.14
N GLN A 78 6.64 8.82 4.08
CA GLN A 78 5.68 9.65 4.80
C GLN A 78 5.77 9.41 6.32
N SER A 79 5.14 10.29 7.10
CA SER A 79 5.11 10.20 8.57
C SER A 79 3.68 10.27 9.11
N CYS A 80 3.33 9.32 9.98
CA CYS A 80 2.06 9.31 10.71
C CYS A 80 1.85 10.60 11.52
N SER A 81 2.93 11.21 12.02
CA SER A 81 2.84 12.46 12.78
C SER A 81 2.34 13.61 11.91
N ASN A 82 2.70 13.63 10.62
CA ASN A 82 2.23 14.67 9.69
C ASN A 82 0.72 14.53 9.44
N TYR A 83 0.22 13.30 9.26
CA TYR A 83 -1.21 13.02 9.14
C TYR A 83 -2.00 13.33 10.42
N LYS A 84 -1.39 13.24 11.60
CA LYS A 84 -2.03 13.64 12.86
C LYS A 84 -2.05 15.15 13.03
N ALA A 85 -1.04 15.86 12.51
CA ALA A 85 -0.94 17.31 12.62
C ALA A 85 -1.93 18.04 11.70
N ASP A 86 -2.14 17.53 10.48
CA ASP A 86 -3.08 18.11 9.51
C ASP A 86 -4.46 17.47 9.62
N LYS A 87 -5.45 18.22 10.11
CA LYS A 87 -6.83 17.75 10.30
C LYS A 87 -7.63 17.65 8.99
N GLN A 88 -7.15 18.26 7.90
CA GLN A 88 -7.84 18.24 6.61
C GLN A 88 -7.48 16.99 5.82
N ILE A 89 -6.30 16.40 6.05
CA ILE A 89 -5.81 15.27 5.28
C ILE A 89 -5.68 14.01 6.14
N SER A 90 -6.18 12.89 5.64
CA SER A 90 -5.93 11.57 6.22
C SER A 90 -5.09 10.76 5.25
N PHE A 91 -4.97 9.46 5.51
CA PHE A 91 -4.37 8.50 4.61
C PHE A 91 -5.34 7.35 4.32
N ALA A 92 -5.15 6.71 3.17
CA ALA A 92 -5.78 5.46 2.79
C ALA A 92 -4.74 4.49 2.24
N PHE A 93 -5.10 3.23 2.13
CA PHE A 93 -4.24 2.17 1.60
C PHE A 93 -4.61 1.89 0.14
N LEU A 94 -3.61 1.70 -0.73
CA LEU A 94 -3.86 1.31 -2.13
C LEU A 94 -4.15 -0.19 -2.26
N TYR A 95 -3.40 -1.04 -1.56
CA TYR A 95 -3.80 -2.43 -1.33
C TYR A 95 -4.66 -2.50 -0.06
N PRO A 96 -5.95 -2.90 -0.15
CA PRO A 96 -6.84 -2.93 1.01
C PRO A 96 -6.43 -4.03 2.02
N PRO A 97 -6.06 -3.69 3.27
CA PRO A 97 -5.63 -4.69 4.26
C PRO A 97 -6.67 -5.76 4.61
N GLN A 98 -7.95 -5.49 4.35
CA GLN A 98 -9.06 -6.42 4.61
C GLN A 98 -9.07 -7.61 3.65
N LEU A 99 -8.38 -7.50 2.51
CA LEU A 99 -8.24 -8.56 1.51
C LEU A 99 -7.06 -9.50 1.79
N ALA A 100 -6.20 -9.18 2.76
CA ALA A 100 -5.08 -10.03 3.11
C ALA A 100 -5.59 -11.31 3.83
N PRO A 101 -5.29 -12.51 3.30
CA PRO A 101 -5.82 -13.77 3.83
C PRO A 101 -5.11 -14.22 5.11
N THR A 102 -3.89 -13.76 5.35
CA THR A 102 -3.07 -14.13 6.50
C THR A 102 -2.80 -12.91 7.39
N GLN A 103 -2.47 -13.14 8.66
CA GLN A 103 -2.05 -12.07 9.57
C GLN A 103 -0.76 -11.39 9.09
N ASP A 104 0.20 -12.15 8.58
CA ASP A 104 1.43 -11.60 8.00
C ASP A 104 1.15 -10.70 6.80
N GLY A 105 0.23 -11.12 5.91
CA GLY A 105 -0.23 -10.28 4.80
C GLY A 105 -0.89 -8.99 5.26
N LYS A 106 -1.63 -9.01 6.37
CA LYS A 106 -2.19 -7.78 6.97
C LYS A 106 -1.09 -6.84 7.47
N PHE A 107 -0.03 -7.37 8.07
CA PHE A 107 1.11 -6.56 8.50
C PHE A 107 1.85 -5.91 7.33
N ASP A 108 1.93 -6.61 6.20
CA ASP A 108 2.48 -6.07 4.96
C ASP A 108 1.55 -5.04 4.30
N ALA A 109 0.24 -5.19 4.47
CA ALA A 109 -0.74 -4.25 3.93
C ALA A 109 -0.79 -2.92 4.70
N VAL A 110 -0.41 -2.90 5.99
CA VAL A 110 -0.40 -1.69 6.83
C VAL A 110 0.97 -0.98 6.88
N LEU A 111 1.77 -1.12 5.83
CA LEU A 111 3.01 -0.39 5.64
C LEU A 111 2.77 1.06 5.18
N ILE A 112 3.60 2.00 5.65
CA ILE A 112 3.60 3.40 5.21
C ILE A 112 3.85 3.55 3.69
N THR A 113 4.52 2.58 3.07
CA THR A 113 4.75 2.56 1.62
C THR A 113 3.52 2.16 0.82
N ASN A 114 2.46 1.67 1.46
CA ASN A 114 1.16 1.39 0.84
C ASN A 114 0.15 2.55 1.04
N THR A 115 0.54 3.63 1.71
CA THR A 115 -0.38 4.75 1.99
C THR A 115 -0.34 5.83 0.92
N VAL A 116 -1.50 6.47 0.73
CA VAL A 116 -1.66 7.70 -0.05
C VAL A 116 -2.43 8.74 0.77
N PRO A 117 -2.11 10.05 0.61
CA PRO A 117 -2.90 11.11 1.21
C PRO A 117 -4.32 11.11 0.65
N MET A 118 -5.31 11.20 1.53
CA MET A 118 -6.72 11.16 1.15
C MET A 118 -7.56 12.04 2.08
N TYR A 119 -8.38 12.91 1.51
CA TYR A 119 -9.33 13.69 2.28
C TYR A 119 -10.34 12.78 3.00
N PRO A 120 -10.67 13.03 4.28
CA PRO A 120 -11.61 12.21 5.05
C PRO A 120 -12.96 11.99 4.34
N ALA A 121 -13.47 13.01 3.65
CA ALA A 121 -14.70 12.91 2.86
C ALA A 121 -14.61 11.83 1.77
N PHE A 122 -13.45 11.71 1.12
CA PHE A 122 -13.22 10.73 0.06
C PHE A 122 -12.92 9.33 0.61
N LYS A 123 -12.26 9.23 1.78
CA LYS A 123 -11.95 7.95 2.43
C LYS A 123 -13.20 7.11 2.71
N SER A 124 -14.30 7.75 3.12
CA SER A 124 -15.58 7.06 3.32
C SER A 124 -16.12 6.39 2.05
N LYS A 125 -15.84 6.97 0.88
CA LYS A 125 -16.25 6.44 -0.43
C LYS A 125 -15.26 5.41 -0.94
N SER A 126 -13.96 5.62 -0.75
CA SER A 126 -12.92 4.68 -1.17
C SER A 126 -12.94 3.36 -0.40
N ASN A 127 -13.39 3.35 0.86
CA ASN A 127 -13.56 2.11 1.63
C ASN A 127 -14.79 1.28 1.21
N ILE A 128 -15.62 1.80 0.30
CA ILE A 128 -16.81 1.12 -0.25
C ILE A 128 -16.50 0.41 -1.57
N PHE A 129 -15.44 0.85 -2.27
CA PHE A 129 -14.93 0.21 -3.48
C PHE A 129 -13.77 -0.73 -3.14
#